data_AF-A0ABD3VBB4-F1
#
_entry.id   AF-A0ABD3VBB4-F1
#
_cell.length_a   1.000
_cell.length_b   1.000
_cell.length_c   1.000
_cell.angle_alpha   90.00
_cell.angle_beta   90.00
_cell.angle_gamma   90.00
#
_symmetry.space_group_name_H-M   'P 1'
#
loop_
_entity.id
_entity.type
_entity.pdbx_description
1 polymer ?
#
loop_
_entity_poly.entity_id
_entity_poly.type
_entity_poly.pdbx_seq_one_letter_code
_entity_poly.pdbx_strand_id
1 'polypeptide(L)'
;MVELVNGTNVYVHLDEYRTAISKSVPKLYKRLDNSQEIHKDGKRIARYLMSIFFEKKELQERSLTNSELSRYPPLNQKIVNAILAFSVMNSDSSRADVKKAMRTSLTSKRCKARKQIFTAA
;
A
#
# COMPACT_ATOMS: atom_id res chain seq x y z
N MET A 1 13.06 -12.39 9.34
CA MET A 1 12.33 -11.20 8.84
C MET A 1 13.35 -10.16 8.39
N VAL A 2 12.95 -9.18 7.58
CA VAL A 2 13.79 -8.05 7.17
C VAL A 2 13.10 -6.74 7.52
N GLU A 3 13.89 -5.72 7.83
CA GLU A 3 13.33 -4.39 8.09
C GLU A 3 12.84 -3.78 6.77
N LEU A 4 11.63 -3.23 6.77
CA LEU A 4 11.01 -2.66 5.58
C LEU A 4 11.77 -1.41 5.12
N VAL A 5 12.12 -0.55 6.06
CA VAL A 5 12.98 0.63 5.84
C VAL A 5 13.90 0.75 7.04
N ASN A 6 15.21 0.85 6.83
CA ASN A 6 16.20 0.91 7.89
C ASN A 6 15.87 2.01 8.92
N GLY A 7 15.89 1.66 10.20
CA GLY A 7 15.61 2.55 11.32
C GLY A 7 14.13 2.78 11.63
N THR A 8 13.21 2.16 10.88
CA THR A 8 11.77 2.27 11.18
C THR A 8 11.30 1.23 12.19
N ASN A 9 12.07 0.18 12.48
CA ASN A 9 11.69 -0.97 13.31
C ASN A 9 10.33 -1.56 12.88
N VAL A 10 10.10 -1.64 11.57
CA VAL A 10 8.94 -2.29 10.94
C VAL A 10 9.46 -3.43 10.10
N TYR A 11 9.05 -4.66 10.41
CA TYR A 11 9.59 -5.87 9.81
C TYR A 11 8.56 -6.59 8.96
N VAL A 12 9.05 -7.29 7.94
CA VAL A 12 8.24 -8.08 7.00
C VAL A 12 8.98 -9.38 6.68
N HIS A 13 8.29 -10.43 6.23
CA HIS A 13 8.99 -11.63 5.78
C HIS A 13 9.80 -11.35 4.51
N LEU A 14 10.91 -12.08 4.31
CA LEU A 14 11.81 -11.85 3.16
C LEU A 14 11.09 -12.07 1.82
N ASP A 15 10.20 -13.06 1.74
CA ASP A 15 9.43 -13.35 0.53
C ASP A 15 8.43 -12.25 0.20
N GLU A 16 7.81 -11.68 1.23
CA GLU A 16 6.91 -10.53 1.11
C GLU A 16 7.68 -9.27 0.70
N TYR A 17 8.87 -9.05 1.25
CA TYR A 17 9.76 -7.95 0.84
C TYR A 17 10.11 -8.04 -0.66
N ARG A 18 10.58 -9.21 -1.11
CA ARG A 18 10.89 -9.47 -2.52
C ARG A 18 9.65 -9.33 -3.40
N THR A 19 8.51 -9.84 -2.93
CA THR A 19 7.23 -9.69 -3.63
C THR A 19 6.85 -8.23 -3.77
N ALA A 20 7.00 -7.41 -2.73
CA ALA A 20 6.70 -5.98 -2.76
C ALA A 20 7.52 -5.26 -3.84
N ILE A 21 8.83 -5.51 -3.91
CA ILE A 21 9.70 -4.97 -4.96
C ILE A 21 9.21 -5.41 -6.34
N SER A 22 8.86 -6.69 -6.50
CA SER A 22 8.36 -7.21 -7.78
C SER A 22 7.04 -6.58 -8.24
N LYS A 23 6.22 -6.04 -7.32
CA LYS A 23 4.96 -5.34 -7.65
C LYS A 23 5.19 -4.01 -8.35
N SER A 24 6.36 -3.40 -8.18
CA SER A 24 6.73 -2.14 -8.81
C SER A 24 6.73 -2.23 -10.34
N VAL A 25 7.03 -3.40 -10.91
CA VAL A 25 7.11 -3.61 -12.36
C VAL A 25 5.75 -4.05 -12.93
N PRO A 26 5.16 -3.30 -13.88
CA PRO A 26 3.92 -3.72 -14.52
C PRO A 26 4.16 -4.97 -15.39
N LYS A 27 3.20 -5.92 -15.38
CA LYS A 27 3.34 -7.21 -16.08
C LYS A 27 3.52 -7.07 -17.60
N LEU A 28 3.02 -5.99 -18.20
CA LEU A 28 3.15 -5.73 -19.64
C LEU A 28 4.60 -5.46 -20.06
N TYR A 29 5.42 -4.83 -19.21
CA TYR A 29 6.80 -4.48 -19.53
C TYR A 29 7.78 -5.66 -19.40
N LYS A 30 7.34 -6.82 -18.92
CA LYS A 30 8.18 -8.02 -18.87
C LYS A 30 8.41 -8.67 -20.25
N ARG A 31 7.84 -8.12 -21.33
CA ARG A 31 7.82 -8.73 -22.67
C ARG A 31 8.36 -7.85 -23.81
N LEU A 32 8.69 -6.58 -23.57
CA LEU A 32 9.22 -5.71 -24.62
C LEU A 32 10.74 -5.65 -24.54
N ASP A 33 11.39 -6.37 -25.45
CA ASP A 33 12.77 -6.11 -25.83
C ASP A 33 12.84 -4.70 -26.44
N ASN A 34 13.79 -3.93 -25.92
CA ASN A 34 14.29 -2.65 -26.43
C ASN A 34 13.50 -1.37 -26.03
N SER A 35 14.09 -0.67 -25.05
CA SER A 35 14.16 0.80 -25.00
C SER A 35 12.96 1.61 -24.48
N GLN A 36 12.09 1.06 -23.63
CA GLN A 36 11.21 1.89 -22.79
C GLN A 36 11.69 1.92 -21.34
N GLU A 37 11.88 3.11 -20.78
CA GLU A 37 12.11 3.29 -19.35
C GLU A 37 11.00 2.61 -18.56
N ILE A 38 11.34 1.57 -17.80
CA ILE A 38 10.38 0.88 -16.94
C ILE A 38 10.13 1.77 -15.72
N HIS A 39 9.08 2.58 -15.78
CA HIS A 39 8.64 3.35 -14.62
C HIS A 39 8.11 2.42 -13.53
N LYS A 40 8.76 2.46 -12.37
CA LYS A 40 8.40 1.65 -11.21
C LYS A 40 7.19 2.26 -10.50
N ASP A 41 6.12 1.47 -10.32
CA ASP A 41 4.85 1.91 -9.73
C ASP A 41 4.78 1.65 -8.21
N GLY A 42 5.10 2.67 -7.42
CA GLY A 42 5.03 2.66 -5.96
C GLY A 42 3.61 2.52 -5.42
N LYS A 43 2.59 2.85 -6.21
CA LYS A 43 1.18 2.67 -5.82
C LYS A 43 0.83 1.18 -5.68
N ARG A 44 1.45 0.30 -6.49
CA ARG A 44 1.24 -1.15 -6.39
C ARG A 44 1.98 -1.75 -5.20
N ILE A 45 3.19 -1.27 -4.92
CA ILE A 45 3.95 -1.63 -3.73
C ILE A 45 3.13 -1.31 -2.48
N ALA A 46 2.66 -0.06 -2.36
CA ALA A 46 1.90 0.40 -1.20
C ALA A 46 0.61 -0.41 -0.98
N ARG A 47 -0.17 -0.67 -2.03
CA ARG A 47 -1.40 -1.47 -1.90
C ARG A 47 -1.12 -2.90 -1.44
N TYR A 48 -0.03 -3.50 -1.92
CA TYR A 48 0.36 -4.85 -1.49
C TYR A 48 0.80 -4.85 -0.03
N LEU A 49 1.69 -3.95 0.38
CA LEU A 49 2.15 -3.87 1.77
C LEU A 49 1.01 -3.54 2.74
N MET A 50 0.05 -2.71 2.34
CA MET A 50 -1.17 -2.49 3.14
C MET A 50 -1.94 -3.78 3.42
N SER A 51 -1.94 -4.74 2.48
CA SER A 51 -2.60 -6.03 2.70
C SER A 51 -1.79 -7.04 3.51
N ILE A 52 -0.49 -6.77 3.71
CA ILE A 52 0.38 -7.57 4.57
C ILE A 52 0.27 -7.09 6.02
N PHE A 53 0.36 -5.78 6.24
CA PHE A 53 0.41 -5.22 7.59
C PHE A 53 -0.95 -5.02 8.26
N PHE A 54 -2.02 -4.90 7.48
CA PHE A 54 -3.33 -4.56 8.02
C PHE A 54 -4.36 -5.59 7.61
N GLU A 55 -5.17 -6.00 8.58
CA GLU A 55 -6.26 -6.90 8.32
C GLU A 55 -7.33 -6.24 7.43
N LYS A 56 -8.13 -7.07 6.76
CA LYS A 56 -9.22 -6.58 5.91
C LYS A 56 -10.18 -5.66 6.68
N LYS A 57 -10.48 -5.97 7.94
CA LYS A 57 -11.36 -5.17 8.81
C LYS A 57 -10.74 -3.81 9.13
N GLU A 58 -9.46 -3.77 9.48
CA GLU A 58 -8.74 -2.51 9.70
C GLU A 58 -8.74 -1.62 8.45
N LEU A 59 -8.52 -2.19 7.27
CA LEU A 59 -8.56 -1.45 6.00
C LEU A 59 -9.96 -0.90 5.66
N GLN A 60 -11.02 -1.43 6.27
CA GLN A 60 -12.39 -0.94 6.12
C GLN A 60 -12.70 0.13 7.16
N GLU A 61 -12.24 -0.05 8.39
CA GLU A 61 -12.71 0.75 9.53
C GLU A 61 -11.74 1.83 9.97
N ARG A 62 -10.52 1.92 9.40
CA ARG A 62 -9.47 2.86 9.83
C ARG A 62 -9.01 3.80 8.73
N SER A 63 -8.46 4.97 9.06
CA SER A 63 -7.98 5.99 8.13
C SER A 63 -6.45 6.10 8.07
N LEU A 64 -5.93 6.81 7.05
CA LEU A 64 -4.50 7.17 7.00
C LEU A 64 -4.15 8.44 7.77
N THR A 65 -5.15 9.18 8.24
CA THR A 65 -4.97 10.51 8.81
C THR A 65 -5.19 10.47 10.30
N ASN A 66 -4.20 10.91 11.07
CA ASN A 66 -4.37 11.21 12.48
C ASN A 66 -4.96 12.63 12.60
N SER A 67 -6.27 12.74 12.44
CA SER A 67 -7.00 14.00 12.57
C SER A 67 -8.27 13.75 13.35
N GLU A 68 -8.57 14.64 14.29
CA GLU A 68 -9.79 14.61 15.10
C GLU A 68 -11.06 14.74 14.24
N LEU A 69 -10.94 15.38 13.07
CA LEU A 69 -12.01 15.48 12.08
C LEU A 69 -12.20 14.19 11.26
N SER A 70 -11.35 13.18 11.45
CA SER A 70 -11.47 11.93 10.71
C SER A 70 -12.62 11.10 11.27
N ARG A 71 -13.55 10.72 10.39
CA ARG A 71 -14.64 9.79 10.70
C ARG A 71 -14.17 8.40 11.18
N TYR A 72 -12.89 8.06 10.96
CA TYR A 72 -12.35 6.74 11.27
C TYR A 72 -11.04 6.86 12.06
N PRO A 73 -10.81 5.99 13.07
CA PRO A 73 -9.56 5.99 13.82
C PRO A 73 -8.36 5.75 12.90
N PRO A 74 -7.18 6.32 13.21
CA PRO A 74 -6.00 6.18 12.38
C PRO A 74 -5.45 4.75 12.39
N LEU A 75 -4.92 4.30 11.25
CA LEU A 75 -4.02 3.15 11.18
C LEU A 75 -2.73 3.45 11.94
N ASN A 76 -1.98 2.41 12.29
CA ASN A 76 -0.67 2.56 12.91
C ASN A 76 0.24 3.44 12.03
N GLN A 77 0.51 4.66 12.49
CA GLN A 77 1.21 5.68 11.69
C GLN A 77 2.66 5.31 11.43
N LYS A 78 3.30 4.56 12.32
CA LYS A 78 4.66 4.05 12.13
C LYS A 78 4.72 3.13 10.91
N ILE A 79 3.77 2.19 10.81
CA ILE A 79 3.66 1.27 9.68
C ILE A 79 3.27 2.03 8.40
N VAL A 80 2.30 2.94 8.47
CA VAL A 80 1.89 3.76 7.31
C VAL A 80 3.07 4.55 6.74
N ASN A 81 3.88 5.17 7.60
CA ASN A 81 5.05 5.94 7.19
C ASN A 81 6.14 5.03 6.61
N ALA A 82 6.37 3.84 7.16
CA ALA A 82 7.31 2.87 6.63
C ALA A 82 6.89 2.36 5.24
N ILE A 83 5.61 2.02 5.05
CA ILE A 83 5.06 1.63 3.74
C ILE A 83 5.25 2.76 2.72
N LEU A 84 4.94 4.00 3.12
CA LEU A 84 5.04 5.16 2.25
C LEU A 84 6.49 5.44 1.83
N ALA A 85 7.42 5.42 2.80
CA ALA A 85 8.85 5.60 2.53
C ALA A 85 9.38 4.49 1.61
N PHE A 86 9.10 3.23 1.93
CA PHE A 86 9.54 2.09 1.12
C PHE A 86 9.04 2.18 -0.32
N SER A 87 7.76 2.54 -0.49
CA SER A 87 7.12 2.61 -1.81
C SER A 87 7.70 3.72 -2.68
N VAL A 88 8.12 4.85 -2.08
CA VAL A 88 8.76 5.97 -2.79
C VAL A 88 10.23 5.64 -3.08
N MET A 89 10.96 5.03 -2.14
CA MET A 89 12.37 4.68 -2.34
C MET A 89 12.58 3.64 -3.46
N ASN A 90 11.59 2.78 -3.69
CA ASN A 90 11.66 1.70 -4.68
C ASN A 90 10.90 2.01 -5.96
N SER A 91 10.54 3.27 -6.22
CA SER A 91 9.73 3.63 -7.38
C SER A 91 9.88 5.09 -7.82
N ASP A 92 9.37 5.42 -9.00
CA ASP A 92 9.38 6.79 -9.53
C ASP A 92 8.12 7.59 -9.15
N SER A 93 7.35 7.08 -8.17
CA SER A 93 6.07 7.66 -7.78
C SER A 93 6.27 8.69 -6.69
N SER A 94 5.61 9.84 -6.82
CA SER A 94 5.63 10.87 -5.79
C SER A 94 5.01 10.36 -4.49
N ARG A 95 5.48 10.90 -3.36
CA ARG A 95 4.88 10.64 -2.03
C ARG A 95 3.37 10.94 -2.02
N ALA A 96 2.94 11.98 -2.73
CA ALA A 96 1.53 12.37 -2.82
C ALA A 96 0.70 11.30 -3.56
N ASP A 97 1.21 10.77 -4.67
CA ASP A 97 0.53 9.74 -5.46
C ASP A 97 0.41 8.41 -4.71
N VAL A 98 1.48 8.01 -4.03
CA VAL A 98 1.47 6.81 -3.19
C VAL A 98 0.44 6.97 -2.07
N LYS A 99 0.45 8.11 -1.36
CA LYS A 99 -0.52 8.40 -0.29
C LYS A 99 -1.95 8.43 -0.82
N LYS A 100 -2.18 9.01 -2.01
CA LYS A 100 -3.49 8.99 -2.70
C LYS A 100 -3.93 7.57 -3.00
N ALA A 101 -3.05 6.72 -3.53
CA ALA A 101 -3.37 5.32 -3.83
C ALA A 101 -3.72 4.51 -2.58
N MET A 102 -3.03 4.74 -1.45
CA MET A 102 -3.37 4.14 -0.17
C MET A 102 -4.78 4.56 0.28
N ARG A 103 -5.14 5.86 0.16
CA ARG A 103 -6.50 6.34 0.50
C ARG A 103 -7.56 5.67 -0.37
N THR A 104 -7.33 5.60 -1.67
CA THR A 104 -8.23 4.92 -2.61
C THR A 104 -8.40 3.44 -2.25
N SER A 105 -7.35 2.77 -1.77
CA SER A 105 -7.43 1.39 -1.29
C SER A 105 -8.43 1.24 -0.14
N LEU A 106 -8.34 2.10 0.89
CA LEU A 106 -9.28 2.12 2.02
C LEU A 106 -10.72 2.38 1.56
N THR A 107 -10.93 3.40 0.73
CA THR A 107 -12.25 3.72 0.17
C THR A 107 -12.82 2.54 -0.61
N SER A 108 -12.01 1.88 -1.45
CA SER A 108 -12.44 0.69 -2.20
C SER A 108 -12.85 -0.46 -1.28
N LYS A 109 -12.07 -0.75 -0.24
CA LYS A 109 -12.37 -1.81 0.74
C LYS A 109 -13.66 -1.53 1.49
N ARG A 110 -13.89 -0.28 1.90
CA ARG A 110 -15.15 0.18 2.52
C ARG A 110 -16.35 0.02 1.61
N CYS A 111 -16.25 0.50 0.36
CA CYS A 111 -17.33 0.37 -0.60
C CYS A 111 -17.70 -1.10 -0.83
N LYS A 112 -16.71 -2.00 -0.91
CA LYS A 112 -16.94 -3.44 -1.04
C LYS A 112 -17.61 -4.03 0.21
N ALA A 113 -17.19 -3.62 1.41
CA ALA A 113 -17.79 -4.06 2.67
C ALA A 113 -19.28 -3.68 2.74
N ARG A 114 -19.60 -2.43 2.40
CA ARG A 114 -20.98 -1.94 2.38
C ARG A 114 -21.85 -2.73 1.39
N LYS A 115 -21.35 -2.95 0.17
CA LYS A 115 -22.07 -3.76 -0.83
C LYS A 115 -22.37 -5.18 -0.33
N GLN A 116 -21.43 -5.82 0.37
CA GLN A 116 -21.63 -7.17 0.91
C GLN A 116 -22.75 -7.22 1.96
N ILE A 117 -22.90 -6.17 2.77
CA ILE A 117 -24.00 -6.07 3.74
C ILE A 117 -25.35 -5.97 3.02
N PHE A 118 -25.44 -5.15 1.96
CA PHE A 118 -26.67 -4.99 1.19
C PHE A 118 -27.08 -6.21 0.36
N THR A 119 -26.14 -7.07 -0.02
CA THR A 119 -26.45 -8.30 -0.76
C THR A 119 -26.73 -9.51 0.14
N ALA A 120 -26.43 -9.41 1.43
CA ALA A 120 -26.63 -10.49 2.41
C ALA A 120 -27.90 -10.28 3.27
N ALA A 121 -28.59 -9.17 3.07
CA ALA A 121 -29.90 -8.85 3.65
C ALA A 121 -30.98 -9.07 2.59
#